data_AF-A0A2D3C4H7-F1
#
_entry.id   AF-A0A2D3C4H7-F1
#
_cell.length_a   1.000
_cell.length_b   1.000
_cell.length_c   1.000
_cell.angle_alpha   90.00
_cell.angle_beta   90.00
_cell.angle_gamma   90.00
#
_symmetry.space_group_name_H-M   'P 1'
#
loop_
_entity.id
_entity.type
_entity.pdbx_description
1 polymer ?
#
loop_
_entity_poly.entity_id
_entity_poly.type
_entity_poly.pdbx_seq_one_letter_code
_entity_poly.pdbx_strand_id
1 'polypeptide(L)'
;MSAEIIQVVSRKKGEIVSKKVKAAPYEFTIATRARWEMVIADNDLEIRAGEYKKIPVREITLDPDTLAMPCAFTYHAVASVLKIASTEGACPVDKERTVRYAYVFGQTNGKIREGDLLGVLNVFPIMFTREAMTPTEVD
;
A
#
# COMPACT_ATOMS: atom_id res chain seq x y z
N MET A 1 -9.60 0.20 24.69
CA MET A 1 -8.14 0.06 24.53
C MET A 1 -7.53 1.42 24.81
N SER A 2 -6.46 1.51 25.60
CA SER A 2 -5.84 2.78 25.98
C SER A 2 -5.06 3.38 24.81
N ALA A 3 -5.05 4.71 24.71
CA ALA A 3 -4.20 5.41 23.77
C ALA A 3 -2.74 5.37 24.24
N GLU A 4 -1.82 5.23 23.29
CA GLU A 4 -0.37 5.18 23.51
C GLU A 4 0.33 6.21 22.63
N ILE A 5 1.48 6.70 23.09
CA ILE A 5 2.37 7.49 22.25
C ILE A 5 3.32 6.52 21.55
N ILE A 6 3.19 6.40 20.23
CA ILE A 6 3.98 5.51 19.38
C ILE A 6 4.91 6.30 18.46
N GLN A 7 6.05 5.71 18.11
CA GLN A 7 6.93 6.25 17.07
C GLN A 7 6.53 5.68 15.71
N VAL A 8 6.06 6.53 14.80
CA VAL A 8 5.74 6.15 13.42
C VAL A 8 6.92 6.48 12.53
N VAL A 9 7.64 5.44 12.08
CA VAL A 9 8.74 5.56 11.11
C VAL A 9 8.24 5.18 9.73
N SER A 10 8.37 6.06 8.76
CA SER A 10 7.89 5.82 7.39
C SER A 10 8.79 6.51 6.36
N ARG A 11 8.52 6.27 5.07
CA ARG A 11 9.19 6.99 3.99
C ARG A 11 8.26 8.05 3.39
N LYS A 12 8.65 9.32 3.44
CA LYS A 12 7.92 10.42 2.80
C LYS A 12 8.82 11.09 1.77
N LYS A 13 8.38 11.15 0.51
CA LYS A 13 9.17 11.66 -0.64
C LYS A 13 10.56 11.03 -0.76
N GLY A 14 10.69 9.75 -0.38
CA GLY A 14 11.94 8.99 -0.42
C GLY A 14 12.76 9.02 0.86
N GLU A 15 12.57 10.04 1.70
CA GLU A 15 13.28 10.23 2.95
C GLU A 15 12.66 9.45 4.10
N ILE A 16 13.49 8.98 5.03
CA ILE A 16 13.01 8.34 6.26
C ILE A 16 12.60 9.45 7.22
N VAL A 17 11.32 9.45 7.58
CA VAL A 17 10.74 10.40 8.53
C VAL A 17 10.23 9.64 9.74
N SER A 18 10.26 10.32 10.90
CA SER A 18 9.89 9.75 12.18
C SER A 18 9.08 10.77 12.95
N LYS A 19 7.89 10.38 13.43
CA LYS A 19 7.02 11.26 14.23
C LYS A 19 6.41 10.51 15.41
N LYS A 20 6.22 11.21 16.53
CA LYS A 20 5.48 10.67 17.67
C LYS A 20 4.00 10.91 17.45
N VAL A 21 3.19 9.88 17.66
CA VAL A 21 1.75 9.93 17.43
C VAL A 21 1.04 9.32 18.62
N LYS A 22 0.05 10.03 19.17
CA LYS A 22 -0.90 9.46 20.11
C LYS A 22 -1.97 8.72 19.33
N ALA A 23 -2.04 7.40 19.49
CA ALA A 23 -2.96 6.54 18.77
C ALA A 23 -3.53 5.45 19.69
N ALA A 24 -4.68 4.90 19.32
CA ALA A 24 -5.26 3.73 19.97
C ALA A 24 -5.63 2.69 18.90
N PRO A 25 -5.57 1.38 19.21
CA PRO A 25 -6.13 0.39 18.30
C PRO A 25 -7.63 0.61 18.13
N TYR A 26 -8.13 0.39 16.91
CA TYR A 26 -9.56 0.42 16.59
C TYR A 26 -9.96 -0.79 15.77
N GLU A 27 -11.24 -1.13 15.83
CA GLU A 27 -11.84 -2.25 15.12
C GLU A 27 -12.71 -1.71 13.97
N PHE A 28 -12.69 -2.44 12.85
CA PHE A 28 -13.55 -2.17 11.71
C PHE A 28 -14.02 -3.48 11.08
N THR A 29 -15.21 -3.46 10.51
CA THR A 29 -15.72 -4.52 9.64
C THR A 29 -15.28 -4.28 8.20
N ILE A 30 -15.09 -5.35 7.46
CA ILE A 30 -14.77 -5.32 6.03
C ILE A 30 -16.01 -5.80 5.26
N ALA A 31 -16.38 -5.09 4.19
CA ALA A 31 -17.49 -5.50 3.34
C ALA A 31 -17.19 -6.82 2.59
N THR A 32 -18.24 -7.56 2.23
CA THR A 32 -18.10 -8.83 1.48
C THR A 32 -17.85 -8.64 -0.01
N ARG A 33 -18.04 -7.43 -0.54
CA ARG A 33 -17.76 -7.07 -1.94
C ARG A 33 -16.50 -6.23 -2.02
N ALA A 34 -15.61 -6.60 -2.94
CA ALA A 34 -14.43 -5.83 -3.31
C ALA A 34 -14.55 -5.20 -4.70
N ARG A 35 -13.78 -4.13 -4.93
CA ARG A 35 -13.41 -3.64 -6.25
C ARG A 35 -11.99 -4.09 -6.56
N TRP A 36 -11.70 -4.35 -7.83
CA TRP A 36 -10.34 -4.60 -8.29
C TRP A 36 -9.71 -3.30 -8.78
N GLU A 37 -8.50 -3.02 -8.29
CA GLU A 37 -7.64 -1.97 -8.83
C GLU A 37 -6.39 -2.59 -9.45
N MET A 38 -6.08 -2.19 -10.68
CA MET A 38 -4.93 -2.72 -11.41
C MET A 38 -3.63 -2.05 -10.95
N VAL A 39 -2.61 -2.84 -10.68
CA VAL A 39 -1.25 -2.36 -10.42
C VAL A 39 -0.48 -2.42 -11.74
N ILE A 40 -0.34 -1.29 -12.41
CA ILE A 40 0.23 -1.20 -13.76
C ILE A 40 1.61 -0.55 -13.70
N ALA A 41 2.62 -1.13 -14.34
CA ALA A 41 3.96 -0.55 -14.38
C ALA A 41 3.97 0.81 -15.10
N ASP A 42 4.71 1.79 -14.56
CA ASP A 42 4.81 3.15 -15.12
C ASP A 42 6.07 3.35 -15.99
N ASN A 43 6.94 2.34 -16.08
CA ASN A 43 8.16 2.38 -16.87
C ASN A 43 8.72 0.99 -17.19
N ASP A 44 9.61 0.93 -18.17
CA ASP A 44 10.42 -0.24 -18.47
C ASP A 44 11.50 -0.51 -17.41
N LEU A 45 11.71 -1.79 -17.10
CA LEU A 45 12.57 -2.25 -16.03
C LEU A 45 13.11 -3.67 -16.30
N GLU A 46 14.33 -3.95 -15.85
CA GLU A 46 14.83 -5.33 -15.70
C GLU A 46 14.77 -5.79 -14.25
N ILE A 47 14.41 -7.06 -14.05
CA ILE A 47 14.38 -7.72 -12.74
C ILE A 47 15.06 -9.08 -12.82
N ARG A 48 15.85 -9.42 -11.80
CA ARG A 48 16.50 -10.72 -11.66
C ARG A 48 15.72 -11.64 -10.73
N ALA A 49 15.89 -12.94 -10.91
CA ALA A 49 15.41 -13.94 -9.97
C ALA A 49 15.95 -13.64 -8.55
N GLY A 50 15.06 -13.57 -7.56
CA GLY A 50 15.40 -13.26 -6.17
C GLY A 50 15.55 -11.76 -5.86
N GLU A 51 15.46 -10.88 -6.84
CA GLU A 51 15.61 -9.43 -6.62
C GLU A 51 14.36 -8.84 -5.96
N TYR A 52 14.54 -8.17 -4.82
CA TYR A 52 13.50 -7.32 -4.23
C TYR A 52 13.67 -5.89 -4.72
N LYS A 53 12.63 -5.33 -5.33
CA LYS A 53 12.71 -4.01 -5.99
C LYS A 53 11.48 -3.16 -5.74
N LYS A 54 11.71 -1.85 -5.54
CA LYS A 54 10.65 -0.84 -5.56
C LYS A 54 10.52 -0.31 -6.99
N ILE A 55 9.33 -0.39 -7.57
CA ILE A 55 9.07 -0.02 -8.96
C ILE A 55 7.93 0.99 -9.02
N PRO A 56 8.00 2.03 -9.88
CA PRO A 56 6.90 2.97 -10.01
C PRO A 56 5.74 2.31 -10.77
N VAL A 57 4.53 2.67 -10.35
CA VAL A 57 3.29 2.20 -10.95
C VAL A 57 2.41 3.39 -11.26
N ARG A 58 1.48 3.21 -12.21
CA ARG A 58 0.45 4.22 -12.47
C ARG A 58 -0.30 4.53 -11.19
N GLU A 59 -0.74 5.79 -11.08
CA GLU A 59 -1.37 6.26 -9.86
C GLU A 59 -2.67 5.51 -9.59
N ILE A 60 -2.84 5.07 -8.34
CA ILE A 60 -4.11 4.52 -7.85
C ILE A 60 -4.52 5.35 -6.65
N THR A 61 -5.69 5.97 -6.74
CA THR A 61 -6.30 6.69 -5.62
C THR A 61 -7.23 5.76 -4.88
N LEU A 62 -7.01 5.63 -3.58
CA LEU A 62 -7.84 4.86 -2.66
C LEU A 62 -8.69 5.83 -1.86
N ASP A 63 -10.00 5.67 -1.97
CA ASP A 63 -10.97 6.45 -1.21
C ASP A 63 -10.75 6.27 0.31
N PRO A 64 -11.13 7.26 1.14
CA PRO A 64 -11.29 7.07 2.58
C PRO A 64 -12.12 5.82 2.90
N ASP A 65 -11.87 5.21 4.06
CA ASP A 65 -12.63 4.05 4.55
C ASP A 65 -12.58 2.83 3.62
N THR A 66 -11.41 2.63 2.99
CA THR A 66 -11.15 1.42 2.18
C THR A 66 -9.89 0.68 2.62
N LEU A 67 -9.94 -0.65 2.59
CA LEU A 67 -8.77 -1.51 2.77
C LEU A 67 -8.32 -2.06 1.42
N ALA A 68 -7.08 -1.76 1.03
CA ALA A 68 -6.48 -2.31 -0.18
C ALA A 68 -5.51 -3.44 0.16
N MET A 69 -5.72 -4.61 -0.42
CA MET A 69 -4.88 -5.80 -0.22
C MET A 69 -4.40 -6.35 -1.57
N PRO A 70 -3.10 -6.60 -1.76
CA PRO A 70 -2.62 -7.35 -2.92
C PRO A 70 -3.35 -8.69 -3.05
N CYS A 71 -3.79 -9.00 -4.26
CA CYS A 71 -4.34 -10.30 -4.61
C CYS A 71 -3.23 -11.36 -4.49
N ALA A 72 -3.57 -12.52 -3.93
CA ALA A 72 -2.60 -13.59 -3.68
C ALA A 72 -2.09 -14.27 -4.96
N PHE A 73 -2.77 -14.06 -6.09
CA PHE A 73 -2.38 -14.60 -7.39
C PHE A 73 -1.25 -13.75 -8.01
N THR A 74 -0.30 -14.44 -8.62
CA THR A 74 0.70 -13.82 -9.50
C THR A 74 0.05 -13.48 -10.84
N TYR A 75 0.18 -12.23 -11.28
CA TYR A 75 -0.31 -11.77 -12.59
C TYR A 75 0.81 -11.57 -13.61
N HIS A 76 2.03 -11.32 -13.17
CA HIS A 76 3.17 -11.08 -14.05
C HIS A 76 4.11 -12.29 -14.08
N ALA A 77 4.53 -12.71 -15.28
CA ALA A 77 5.31 -13.94 -15.46
C ALA A 77 6.69 -13.93 -14.79
N VAL A 78 7.26 -12.74 -14.56
CA VAL A 78 8.61 -12.60 -13.99
C VAL A 78 8.66 -11.99 -12.59
N ALA A 79 7.54 -11.51 -12.05
CA ALA A 79 7.54 -10.79 -10.78
C ALA A 79 6.23 -10.94 -9.99
N SER A 80 6.34 -10.98 -8.66
CA SER A 80 5.20 -10.92 -7.74
C SER A 80 5.15 -9.60 -7.00
N VAL A 81 3.98 -8.96 -6.95
CA VAL A 81 3.73 -7.79 -6.09
C VAL A 81 3.56 -8.24 -4.64
N LEU A 82 4.39 -7.74 -3.74
CA LEU A 82 4.36 -8.06 -2.31
C LEU A 82 3.63 -7.00 -1.49
N LYS A 83 3.90 -5.73 -1.79
CA LYS A 83 3.32 -4.56 -1.12
C LYS A 83 3.19 -3.40 -2.10
N ILE A 84 2.34 -2.45 -1.76
CA ILE A 84 2.22 -1.16 -2.44
C ILE A 84 2.66 -0.04 -1.50
N ALA A 85 3.03 1.10 -2.07
CA ALA A 85 3.44 2.27 -1.29
C ALA A 85 3.06 3.60 -1.94
N SER A 86 2.85 4.58 -1.08
CA SER A 86 2.66 5.99 -1.40
C SER A 86 3.98 6.76 -1.41
N THR A 87 3.97 7.96 -1.98
CA THR A 87 4.99 9.00 -1.74
C THR A 87 4.79 9.71 -0.40
N GLU A 88 3.59 9.68 0.18
CA GLU A 88 3.22 10.49 1.34
C GLU A 88 3.49 9.82 2.70
N GLY A 89 3.97 8.57 2.69
CA GLY A 89 4.32 7.81 3.88
C GLY A 89 3.13 7.11 4.54
N ALA A 90 3.21 6.91 5.86
CA ALA A 90 2.16 6.25 6.62
C ALA A 90 0.93 7.15 6.73
N CYS A 91 -0.22 6.65 6.27
CA CYS A 91 -1.48 7.37 6.28
C CYS A 91 -2.59 6.47 6.88
N PRO A 92 -3.43 7.00 7.78
CA PRO A 92 -4.61 6.31 8.29
C PRO A 92 -5.59 5.88 7.19
N VAL A 93 -6.42 4.86 7.48
CA VAL A 93 -7.35 4.24 6.51
C VAL A 93 -8.58 5.09 6.21
N ASP A 94 -8.97 5.95 7.14
CA ASP A 94 -10.03 6.96 7.08
C ASP A 94 -9.66 8.18 6.23
N LYS A 95 -8.49 8.16 5.58
CA LYS A 95 -8.03 9.20 4.67
C LYS A 95 -7.81 8.65 3.27
N GLU A 96 -7.96 9.54 2.30
CA GLU A 96 -7.55 9.28 0.93
C GLU A 96 -6.06 8.94 0.90
N ARG A 97 -5.71 7.93 0.10
CA ARG A 97 -4.33 7.45 -0.04
C ARG A 97 -4.00 7.25 -1.51
N THR A 98 -2.82 7.72 -1.91
CA THR A 98 -2.31 7.55 -3.26
C THR A 98 -1.24 6.47 -3.30
N VAL A 99 -1.34 5.54 -4.24
CA VAL A 99 -0.30 4.54 -4.53
C VAL A 99 0.50 4.98 -5.74
N ARG A 100 1.83 4.97 -5.61
CA ARG A 100 2.76 5.31 -6.71
C ARG A 100 3.85 4.27 -6.92
N TYR A 101 3.97 3.29 -6.02
CA TYR A 101 4.99 2.25 -6.13
C TYR A 101 4.45 0.87 -5.74
N ALA A 102 5.01 -0.15 -6.36
CA ALA A 102 4.92 -1.54 -5.92
C ALA A 102 6.30 -2.03 -5.46
N TYR A 103 6.31 -2.81 -4.39
CA TYR A 103 7.45 -3.63 -4.01
C TYR A 103 7.24 -5.01 -4.61
N VAL A 104 8.15 -5.40 -5.49
CA VAL A 104 8.09 -6.66 -6.22
C VAL A 104 9.25 -7.57 -5.87
N PHE A 105 9.02 -8.86 -6.05
CA PHE A 105 10.03 -9.90 -5.98
C PHE A 105 10.15 -10.60 -7.33
N GLY A 106 11.37 -10.66 -7.87
CA GLY A 106 11.63 -11.33 -9.15
C GLY A 106 11.56 -12.84 -9.02
N GLN A 107 10.67 -13.47 -9.76
CA GLN A 107 10.54 -14.93 -9.81
C GLN A 107 11.55 -15.56 -10.77
N THR A 108 11.85 -14.86 -11.87
CA THR A 108 12.86 -15.25 -12.85
C THR A 108 13.52 -14.00 -13.42
N ASN A 109 14.59 -14.18 -14.19
CA ASN A 109 15.23 -13.09 -14.92
C ASN A 109 14.32 -12.65 -16.07
N GLY A 110 14.10 -11.34 -16.20
CA GLY A 110 13.31 -10.82 -17.31
C GLY A 110 13.10 -9.33 -17.28
N LYS A 111 12.13 -8.88 -18.08
CA LYS A 111 11.77 -7.48 -18.24
C LYS A 111 10.32 -7.27 -17.82
N ILE A 112 10.09 -6.14 -17.16
CA ILE A 112 8.78 -5.53 -16.95
C ILE A 112 8.73 -4.34 -17.89
N ARG A 113 7.64 -4.19 -18.64
CA ARG A 113 7.41 -3.08 -19.56
C ARG A 113 6.42 -2.09 -18.98
N GLU A 114 6.55 -0.85 -19.40
CA GLU A 114 5.52 0.16 -19.15
C GLU A 114 4.15 -0.34 -19.64
N GLY A 115 3.13 -0.23 -18.79
CA GLY A 115 1.79 -0.71 -19.10
C GLY A 115 1.53 -2.17 -18.74
N ASP A 116 2.54 -2.95 -18.33
CA ASP A 116 2.32 -4.32 -17.88
C ASP A 116 1.48 -4.38 -16.60
N LEU A 117 0.55 -5.33 -16.56
CA LEU A 117 -0.19 -5.66 -15.33
C LEU A 117 0.72 -6.44 -14.40
N LEU A 118 1.08 -5.84 -13.27
CA LEU A 118 1.94 -6.44 -12.26
C LEU A 118 1.13 -7.25 -11.24
N GLY A 119 -0.09 -6.80 -10.97
CA GLY A 119 -0.97 -7.39 -9.97
C GLY A 119 -2.29 -6.66 -9.87
N VAL A 120 -3.12 -7.11 -8.93
CA VAL A 120 -4.41 -6.52 -8.62
C VAL A 120 -4.50 -6.26 -7.12
N LEU A 121 -5.09 -5.14 -6.72
CA LEU A 121 -5.51 -4.89 -5.36
C LEU A 121 -6.99 -5.22 -5.21
N ASN A 122 -7.33 -6.03 -4.21
CA ASN A 122 -8.69 -6.13 -3.72
C ASN A 122 -8.94 -4.95 -2.78
N VAL A 123 -9.83 -4.05 -3.18
CA VAL A 123 -10.21 -2.86 -2.41
C VAL A 123 -11.58 -3.09 -1.79
N PHE A 124 -11.61 -3.16 -0.47
CA PHE A 124 -12.81 -3.40 0.31
C PHE A 124 -13.24 -2.14 1.05
N PRO A 125 -14.50 -1.72 0.95
CA PRO A 125 -15.07 -0.77 1.90
C PRO A 125 -14.96 -1.30 3.33
N ILE A 126 -14.68 -0.42 4.29
CA ILE A 126 -14.67 -0.73 5.71
C ILE A 126 -15.65 0.17 6.47
N MET A 127 -16.01 -0.26 7.68
CA MET A 127 -16.83 0.53 8.61
C MET A 127 -16.30 0.35 10.02
N PHE A 128 -16.03 1.44 10.73
CA PHE A 128 -15.58 1.39 12.12
C PHE A 128 -16.71 0.89 13.04
N THR A 129 -16.39 -0.02 13.97
CA THR A 129 -17.39 -0.61 14.88
C THR A 129 -17.57 0.19 16.18
N ARG A 130 -16.65 1.11 16.48
CA ARG A 130 -16.63 2.01 17.65
C ARG A 130 -16.02 3.36 17.24
N GLU A 131 -16.10 4.38 18.10
CA GLU A 131 -15.37 5.63 17.90
C GLU A 131 -13.86 5.32 17.79
N ALA A 132 -13.35 5.38 16.57
CA ALA A 132 -11.93 5.25 16.29
C ALA A 132 -11.26 6.57 16.67
N MET A 133 -10.28 6.52 17.58
CA MET A 133 -9.47 7.69 17.88
C MET A 133 -8.68 8.06 16.62
N THR A 134 -8.93 9.26 16.08
CA THR A 134 -8.08 9.82 15.03
C THR A 134 -6.66 10.01 15.59
N PRO A 135 -5.62 9.44 14.96
CA PRO A 135 -4.25 9.58 15.44
C PRO A 135 -3.79 11.05 15.36
N THR A 136 -3.21 11.57 16.45
CA THR A 136 -2.71 12.95 16.53
C THR A 136 -1.21 12.97 16.76
N GLU A 137 -0.49 13.78 15.98
CA GLU A 137 0.94 14.02 16.20
C GLU A 137 1.16 14.72 17.55
N VAL A 138 2.24 14.39 18.23
CA VAL A 138 2.63 15.01 19.50
C VAL A 138 4.07 15.52 19.39
N ASP A 139 4.33 16.64 20.04
CA ASP A 139 5.65 17.28 20.10
C ASP A 139 6.69 16.43 20.87
#